data_AF-A0A1X4HV51-F1
#
_entry.id   AF-A0A1X4HV51-F1
#
_cell.length_a   1.000
_cell.length_b   1.000
_cell.length_c   1.000
_cell.angle_alpha   90.00
_cell.angle_beta   90.00
_cell.angle_gamma   90.00
#
_symmetry.space_group_name_H-M   'P 1'
#
loop_
_entity.id
_entity.type
_entity.pdbx_description
1 polymer ?
#
loop_
_entity_poly.entity_id
_entity_poly.type
_entity_poly.pdbx_seq_one_letter_code
_entity_poly.pdbx_strand_id
1 'polypeptide(L)'
;MSLLDTRVPAVLLRTDRNPFHHGTLGAVRSLGRAGVEVHVVADSTGSPVRRSRYVHHMHSPPPPEASARQILAVLRRVAGRVGRPAVLIPLDDATAIAAGRLRDDLAPSYLLPEMPATLPERVADKAELAAVCAAADVPHPLTLVPDSPRRAADDAQRLGLPLVAKW
;
A
#
# COMPACT_ATOMS: atom_id res chain seq x y z
N MET A 1 -25.93 -12.04 -0.18
CA MET A 1 -24.97 -12.38 0.90
C MET A 1 -23.66 -11.69 0.58
N SER A 2 -22.97 -11.10 1.57
CA SER A 2 -21.66 -10.46 1.34
C SER A 2 -20.65 -11.52 0.91
N LEU A 3 -19.80 -11.22 -0.08
CA LEU A 3 -18.68 -12.09 -0.49
C LEU A 3 -17.53 -12.09 0.55
N LEU A 4 -17.60 -11.21 1.55
CA LEU A 4 -16.57 -11.03 2.57
C LEU A 4 -16.97 -11.73 3.87
N ASP A 5 -15.99 -12.33 4.55
CA ASP A 5 -16.15 -12.75 5.93
C ASP A 5 -16.09 -11.53 6.86
N THR A 6 -17.26 -11.02 7.25
CA THR A 6 -17.38 -9.82 8.09
C THR A 6 -16.97 -10.04 9.55
N ARG A 7 -16.63 -11.28 9.94
CA ARG A 7 -16.07 -11.57 11.27
C ARG A 7 -14.60 -11.18 11.38
N VAL A 8 -13.93 -10.99 10.24
CA VAL A 8 -12.52 -10.59 10.17
C VAL A 8 -12.43 -9.07 9.97
N PRO A 9 -11.88 -8.32 10.94
CA PRO A 9 -11.68 -6.88 10.80
C PRO A 9 -10.61 -6.56 9.75
N ALA A 10 -10.66 -5.34 9.21
CA ALA A 10 -9.63 -4.80 8.32
C ALA A 10 -8.86 -3.68 9.00
N VAL A 11 -7.52 -3.72 8.91
CA VAL A 11 -6.65 -2.62 9.32
C VAL A 11 -6.06 -1.99 8.07
N LEU A 12 -6.45 -0.76 7.80
CA LEU A 12 -5.94 0.03 6.68
C LEU A 12 -4.72 0.83 7.14
N LEU A 13 -3.58 0.68 6.48
CA LEU A 13 -2.34 1.36 6.83
C LEU A 13 -1.91 2.30 5.71
N ARG A 14 -1.62 3.55 6.06
CA ARG A 14 -1.05 4.55 5.15
C ARG A 14 -0.06 5.46 5.89
N THR A 15 1.07 5.71 5.28
CA THR A 15 2.09 6.69 5.72
C THR A 15 2.25 7.86 4.76
N ASP A 16 1.77 7.71 3.51
CA ASP A 16 1.72 8.79 2.55
C ASP A 16 0.87 9.98 3.06
N ARG A 17 1.43 11.19 2.90
CA ARG A 17 0.84 12.44 3.40
C ARG A 17 -0.09 13.13 2.40
N ASN A 18 -0.36 12.54 1.24
CA ASN A 18 -1.20 13.15 0.22
C ASN A 18 -2.61 13.42 0.81
N PRO A 19 -3.03 14.70 0.93
CA PRO A 19 -4.34 15.04 1.48
C PRO A 19 -5.48 14.59 0.56
N PHE A 20 -5.19 14.33 -0.72
CA PHE A 20 -6.16 13.89 -1.74
C PHE A 20 -6.16 12.37 -1.96
N HIS A 21 -5.64 11.59 -1.01
CA HIS A 21 -5.66 10.13 -1.08
C HIS A 21 -7.09 9.57 -0.94
N HIS A 22 -7.83 9.57 -2.05
CA HIS A 22 -9.20 9.08 -2.14
C HIS A 22 -9.29 7.56 -1.92
N GLY A 23 -8.21 6.82 -2.16
CA GLY A 23 -8.14 5.36 -1.96
C GLY A 23 -8.48 4.94 -0.53
N THR A 24 -8.01 5.68 0.49
CA THR A 24 -8.33 5.37 1.89
C THR A 24 -9.82 5.50 2.16
N LEU A 25 -10.45 6.57 1.70
CA LEU A 25 -11.90 6.77 1.89
C LEU A 25 -12.72 5.73 1.11
N GLY A 26 -12.26 5.39 -0.10
CA GLY A 26 -12.85 4.35 -0.93
C GLY A 26 -12.83 2.99 -0.25
N ALA A 27 -11.68 2.57 0.28
CA ALA A 27 -11.51 1.33 1.03
C ALA A 27 -12.41 1.29 2.28
N VAL A 28 -12.35 2.34 3.12
CA VAL A 28 -13.20 2.47 4.32
C VAL A 28 -14.68 2.31 3.98
N ARG A 29 -15.18 3.02 2.97
CA ARG A 29 -16.60 3.00 2.61
C ARG A 29 -17.00 1.67 1.99
N SER A 30 -16.15 1.07 1.17
CA SER A 30 -16.46 -0.20 0.49
C SER A 30 -16.54 -1.34 1.51
N LEU A 31 -15.54 -1.46 2.38
CA LEU A 31 -15.49 -2.48 3.43
C LEU A 31 -16.60 -2.28 4.46
N GLY A 32 -16.79 -1.05 4.96
CA GLY A 32 -17.81 -0.78 5.96
C GLY A 32 -19.25 -0.95 5.44
N ARG A 33 -19.52 -0.63 4.17
CA ARG A 33 -20.83 -0.94 3.53
C ARG A 33 -21.07 -2.44 3.40
N ALA A 34 -20.00 -3.22 3.24
CA ALA A 34 -20.06 -4.67 3.23
C ALA A 34 -20.16 -5.30 4.64
N GLY A 35 -20.15 -4.48 5.70
CA GLY A 35 -20.29 -4.91 7.09
C GLY A 35 -18.97 -5.26 7.79
N VAL A 36 -17.82 -4.96 7.19
CA VAL A 36 -16.51 -5.20 7.79
C VAL A 36 -16.19 -4.13 8.83
N GLU A 37 -15.66 -4.53 9.97
CA GLU A 37 -15.11 -3.62 10.99
C GLU A 37 -13.78 -3.01 10.50
N VAL A 38 -13.75 -1.69 10.29
CA VAL A 38 -12.60 -1.01 9.66
C VAL A 38 -11.81 -0.15 10.65
N HIS A 39 -10.55 -0.49 10.85
CA HIS A 39 -9.57 0.29 11.58
C HIS A 39 -8.66 1.03 10.60
N VAL A 40 -8.29 2.27 10.93
CA VAL A 40 -7.43 3.10 10.07
C VAL A 40 -6.22 3.59 10.84
N VAL A 41 -5.04 3.33 10.27
CA VAL A 41 -3.73 3.79 10.76
C VAL A 41 -3.18 4.75 9.70
N ALA A 42 -3.53 6.03 9.81
CA ALA A 42 -3.11 7.05 8.87
C ALA A 42 -3.21 8.45 9.49
N ASP A 43 -2.29 9.35 9.13
CA ASP A 43 -2.54 10.78 9.39
C ASP A 43 -3.71 11.21 8.51
N SER A 44 -4.84 11.51 9.14
CA SER A 44 -6.07 11.90 8.45
C SER A 44 -6.51 13.30 8.87
N THR A 45 -5.57 14.13 9.33
CA THR A 45 -5.83 15.54 9.65
C THR A 45 -6.36 16.26 8.41
N GLY A 46 -7.52 16.91 8.51
CA GLY A 46 -8.21 17.54 7.37
C GLY A 46 -8.85 16.57 6.35
N SER A 47 -8.70 15.25 6.52
CA SER A 47 -9.25 14.26 5.60
C SER A 47 -10.70 13.88 5.92
N PRO A 48 -11.58 13.72 4.91
CA PRO A 48 -12.95 13.23 5.10
C PRO A 48 -13.03 11.82 5.71
N VAL A 49 -11.94 11.04 5.67
CA VAL A 49 -11.86 9.70 6.28
C VAL A 49 -12.24 9.74 7.76
N ARG A 50 -11.75 10.72 8.53
CA ARG A 50 -12.05 10.84 9.97
C ARG A 50 -13.53 11.00 10.28
N ARG A 51 -14.32 11.53 9.34
CA ARG A 51 -15.76 11.77 9.50
C ARG A 51 -16.62 10.66 8.90
N SER A 52 -16.01 9.64 8.30
CA SER A 52 -16.75 8.54 7.71
C SER A 52 -17.37 7.69 8.81
N ARG A 53 -18.70 7.53 8.79
CA ARG A 53 -19.44 6.62 9.68
C ARG A 53 -19.02 5.14 9.60
N TYR A 54 -18.23 4.79 8.58
CA TYR A 54 -17.73 3.44 8.33
C TYR A 54 -16.35 3.19 8.95
N VAL A 55 -15.74 4.19 9.60
CA VAL A 55 -14.54 3.97 10.42
C VAL A 55 -15.00 3.46 11.78
N HIS A 56 -14.52 2.28 12.17
CA HIS A 56 -14.69 1.75 13.52
C HIS A 56 -13.74 2.46 14.50
N HIS A 57 -12.46 2.56 14.14
CA HIS A 57 -11.48 3.26 14.96
C HIS A 57 -10.33 3.89 14.16
N MET A 58 -9.94 5.09 14.56
CA MET A 58 -8.74 5.78 14.08
C MET A 58 -7.58 5.55 15.05
N HIS A 59 -6.47 5.02 14.57
CA HIS A 59 -5.24 4.86 15.34
C HIS A 59 -4.23 5.95 14.98
N SER A 60 -3.36 6.29 15.93
CA SER A 60 -2.20 7.14 15.67
C SER A 60 -1.30 6.45 14.64
N PRO A 61 -0.96 7.11 13.52
CA PRO A 61 -0.04 6.56 12.55
C PRO A 61 1.38 6.49 13.12
N PRO A 62 2.28 5.71 12.50
CA PRO A 62 3.71 5.88 12.75
C PRO A 62 4.16 7.30 12.37
N PRO A 63 5.28 7.80 12.93
CA PRO A 63 5.79 9.10 12.53
C PRO A 63 6.12 9.12 11.03
N PRO A 64 6.19 10.31 10.42
CA PRO A 64 6.69 10.41 9.06
C PRO A 64 8.09 9.81 8.91
N GLU A 65 8.37 9.22 7.74
CA GLU A 65 9.65 8.55 7.46
C GLU A 65 9.98 7.43 8.48
N ALA A 66 8.94 6.84 9.07
CA ALA A 66 9.09 5.75 10.03
C ALA A 66 9.87 4.58 9.42
N SER A 67 10.86 4.11 10.19
CA SER A 67 11.50 2.83 9.95
C SER A 67 10.49 1.67 10.03
N ALA A 68 10.84 0.55 9.40
CA ALA A 68 10.06 -0.69 9.49
C ALA A 68 9.77 -1.10 10.95
N ARG A 69 10.72 -0.89 11.87
CA ARG A 69 10.54 -1.16 13.30
C ARG A 69 9.47 -0.29 13.96
N GLN A 70 9.38 0.99 13.57
CA GLN A 70 8.34 1.90 14.07
C GLN A 70 6.96 1.53 13.53
N ILE A 71 6.87 1.15 12.24
CA ILE A 71 5.63 0.63 11.64
C ILE A 71 5.18 -0.63 12.38
N LEU A 72 6.07 -1.59 12.61
CA LEU A 72 5.79 -2.82 13.34
C LEU A 72 5.28 -2.55 14.76
N ALA A 73 5.91 -1.61 15.48
CA ALA A 73 5.49 -1.26 16.84
C ALA A 73 4.06 -0.67 16.88
N VAL A 74 3.70 0.15 15.90
CA VAL A 74 2.32 0.67 15.77
C VAL A 74 1.36 -0.47 15.47
N LEU A 75 1.67 -1.34 14.50
CA LEU A 75 0.80 -2.47 14.14
C LEU A 75 0.61 -3.44 15.31
N ARG A 76 1.66 -3.77 16.09
CA ARG A 76 1.51 -4.61 17.30
C ARG A 76 0.55 -4.00 18.32
N ARG A 77 0.60 -2.68 18.52
CA ARG A 77 -0.34 -1.97 19.40
C ARG A 77 -1.78 -2.01 18.86
N VAL A 78 -1.94 -1.87 17.54
CA VAL A 78 -3.25 -1.95 16.88
C VAL A 78 -3.81 -3.37 17.01
N ALA A 79 -3.02 -4.40 16.72
CA ALA A 79 -3.41 -5.80 16.89
C ALA A 79 -3.92 -6.10 18.31
N GLY A 80 -3.22 -5.64 19.35
CA GLY A 80 -3.67 -5.80 20.74
C GLY A 80 -5.00 -5.12 21.05
N ARG A 81 -5.33 -4.01 20.37
CA ARG A 81 -6.64 -3.33 20.51
C ARG A 81 -7.75 -4.00 19.71
N VAL A 82 -7.42 -4.55 18.54
CA VAL A 82 -8.38 -5.30 17.72
C VAL A 82 -8.72 -6.64 18.39
N GLY A 83 -7.76 -7.26 19.08
CA GLY A 83 -7.98 -8.43 19.91
C GLY A 83 -8.22 -9.74 19.16
N ARG A 84 -8.16 -9.72 17.82
CA ARG A 84 -8.31 -10.88 16.93
C ARG A 84 -7.56 -10.66 15.61
N PRO A 85 -7.22 -11.73 14.86
CA PRO A 85 -6.58 -11.59 13.56
C PRO A 85 -7.35 -10.67 12.61
N ALA A 86 -6.64 -9.78 11.93
CA ALA A 86 -7.21 -8.80 11.00
C ALA A 86 -6.54 -8.88 9.63
N VAL A 87 -7.24 -8.54 8.55
CA VAL A 87 -6.60 -8.34 7.25
C VAL A 87 -5.84 -7.01 7.28
N LEU A 88 -4.53 -7.04 7.04
CA LEU A 88 -3.76 -5.80 6.86
C LEU A 88 -3.83 -5.38 5.40
N ILE A 89 -4.26 -4.14 5.15
CA ILE A 89 -4.35 -3.56 3.81
C ILE A 89 -3.45 -2.32 3.76
N PRO A 90 -2.25 -2.45 3.20
CA PRO A 90 -1.41 -1.31 2.84
C PRO A 90 -2.10 -0.47 1.77
N LEU A 91 -2.02 0.85 1.88
CA LEU A 91 -2.65 1.79 0.97
C LEU A 91 -1.65 2.69 0.24
N ASP A 92 -0.36 2.44 0.40
CA ASP A 92 0.72 3.08 -0.35
C ASP A 92 1.91 2.11 -0.50
N ASP A 93 2.83 2.40 -1.41
CA ASP A 93 3.96 1.52 -1.72
C ASP A 93 4.87 1.28 -0.51
N ALA A 94 5.15 2.32 0.27
CA ALA A 94 6.02 2.22 1.45
C ALA A 94 5.47 1.22 2.48
N THR A 95 4.16 1.26 2.74
CA THR A 95 3.49 0.36 3.67
C THR A 95 3.33 -1.05 3.11
N ALA A 96 3.18 -1.20 1.79
CA ALA A 96 3.15 -2.51 1.13
C ALA A 96 4.52 -3.20 1.21
N ILE A 97 5.59 -2.46 0.93
CA ILE A 97 6.98 -2.93 1.08
C ILE A 97 7.26 -3.32 2.52
N ALA A 98 6.88 -2.47 3.49
CA ALA A 98 7.05 -2.78 4.90
C ALA A 98 6.29 -4.05 5.31
N ALA A 99 5.04 -4.22 4.88
CA ALA A 99 4.24 -5.41 5.18
C ALA A 99 4.87 -6.69 4.61
N GLY A 100 5.40 -6.64 3.39
CA GLY A 100 6.12 -7.77 2.78
C GLY A 100 7.38 -8.15 3.55
N ARG A 101 8.22 -7.16 3.89
CA ARG A 101 9.47 -7.37 4.65
C ARG A 101 9.25 -7.83 6.09
N LEU A 102 8.15 -7.42 6.70
CA LEU A 102 7.80 -7.73 8.10
C LEU A 102 6.79 -8.87 8.22
N ARG A 103 6.58 -9.66 7.17
CA ARG A 103 5.52 -10.69 7.12
C ARG A 103 5.54 -11.61 8.33
N ASP A 104 6.71 -12.18 8.66
CA ASP A 104 6.83 -13.17 9.73
C ASP A 104 6.55 -12.56 11.12
N ASP A 105 6.92 -11.29 11.32
CA ASP A 105 6.61 -10.54 12.54
C ASP A 105 5.12 -10.16 12.67
N LEU A 106 4.41 -10.04 11.54
CA LEU A 106 3.02 -9.59 11.46
C LEU A 106 2.02 -10.76 11.39
N ALA A 107 2.41 -11.90 10.79
CA ALA A 107 1.57 -13.07 10.56
C ALA A 107 0.83 -13.62 11.80
N PRO A 108 1.36 -13.53 13.05
CA PRO A 108 0.62 -13.94 14.23
C PRO A 108 -0.66 -13.12 14.50
N SER A 109 -0.71 -11.88 14.02
CA SER A 109 -1.79 -10.93 14.29
C SER A 109 -2.54 -10.49 13.03
N TYR A 110 -1.95 -10.69 11.86
CA TYR A 110 -2.45 -10.17 10.59
C TYR A 110 -2.51 -11.25 9.53
N LEU A 111 -3.63 -11.26 8.80
CA LEU A 111 -3.77 -12.01 7.56
C LEU A 111 -3.13 -11.18 6.44
N LEU A 112 -2.14 -11.78 5.78
CA LEU A 112 -1.37 -11.21 4.70
C LEU A 112 -1.42 -12.17 3.50
N PRO A 113 -1.41 -11.67 2.26
CA PRO A 113 -1.29 -12.53 1.10
C PRO A 113 0.01 -13.33 1.16
N GLU A 114 -0.02 -14.55 0.64
CA GLU A 114 1.18 -15.36 0.45
C GLU A 114 1.90 -14.91 -0.81
N MET A 115 3.03 -14.22 -0.64
CA MET A 115 3.85 -13.72 -1.74
C MET A 115 5.31 -13.54 -1.28
N PRO A 116 6.29 -13.52 -2.22
CA PRO A 116 7.68 -13.22 -1.88
C PRO A 116 7.81 -11.85 -1.21
N ALA A 117 8.61 -11.78 -0.14
CA ALA A 117 8.75 -10.58 0.69
C ALA A 117 9.24 -9.33 -0.08
N THR A 118 10.02 -9.54 -1.16
CA THR A 118 10.57 -8.47 -1.99
C THR A 118 9.64 -8.05 -3.12
N LEU A 119 8.60 -8.83 -3.45
CA LEU A 119 7.75 -8.55 -4.61
C LEU A 119 7.10 -7.16 -4.57
N PRO A 120 6.57 -6.65 -3.43
CA PRO A 120 6.02 -5.30 -3.34
C PRO A 120 7.01 -4.20 -3.76
N GLU A 121 8.29 -4.35 -3.42
CA GLU A 121 9.34 -3.39 -3.78
C GLU A 121 9.60 -3.40 -5.29
N ARG A 122 9.69 -4.60 -5.87
CA ARG A 122 9.92 -4.78 -7.30
C ARG A 122 8.78 -4.25 -8.16
N VAL A 123 7.52 -4.33 -7.68
CA VAL A 123 6.37 -3.79 -8.44
C VAL A 123 6.16 -2.29 -8.24
N ALA A 124 6.69 -1.72 -7.15
CA ALA A 124 6.67 -0.28 -6.91
C ALA A 124 7.68 0.44 -7.81
N ASP A 125 8.87 -0.13 -7.96
CA ASP A 125 9.91 0.37 -8.87
C ASP A 125 9.47 0.19 -10.34
N LYS A 126 9.43 1.28 -11.12
CA LYS A 126 8.94 1.27 -12.50
C LYS A 126 9.86 0.53 -13.47
N ALA A 127 11.16 0.51 -13.21
CA ALA A 127 12.11 -0.26 -14.01
C ALA A 127 11.94 -1.76 -13.75
N GLU A 128 11.88 -2.14 -12.48
CA GLU A 128 11.69 -3.54 -12.10
C GLU A 128 10.31 -4.08 -12.46
N LEU A 129 9.27 -3.26 -12.37
CA LEU A 129 7.91 -3.65 -12.75
C LEU A 129 7.84 -4.12 -14.22
N ALA A 130 8.55 -3.46 -15.14
CA ALA A 130 8.62 -3.89 -16.53
C ALA A 130 9.22 -5.30 -16.65
N ALA A 131 10.29 -5.58 -15.91
CA ALA A 131 10.91 -6.91 -15.87
C ALA A 131 9.98 -7.97 -15.23
N VAL A 132 9.25 -7.60 -14.17
CA VAL A 132 8.24 -8.49 -13.54
C VAL A 132 7.11 -8.81 -14.52
N CYS A 133 6.59 -7.82 -15.25
CA CYS A 133 5.56 -8.03 -16.26
C CYS A 133 6.05 -8.94 -17.39
N ALA A 134 7.25 -8.70 -17.93
CA ALA A 134 7.84 -9.54 -18.96
C ALA A 134 7.98 -11.01 -18.50
N ALA A 135 8.45 -11.23 -17.27
CA ALA A 135 8.59 -12.58 -16.71
C ALA A 135 7.24 -13.30 -16.48
N ALA A 136 6.16 -12.54 -16.32
CA ALA A 136 4.81 -13.04 -16.09
C ALA A 136 3.94 -13.08 -17.36
N ASP A 137 4.51 -12.82 -18.54
CA ASP A 137 3.80 -12.70 -19.83
C ASP A 137 2.63 -11.68 -19.80
N VAL A 138 2.83 -10.58 -19.07
CA VAL A 138 1.88 -9.47 -18.99
C VAL A 138 2.33 -8.36 -19.95
N PRO A 139 1.48 -7.96 -20.94
CA PRO A 139 1.81 -6.86 -21.83
C PRO A 139 2.12 -5.56 -21.07
N HIS A 140 3.22 -4.92 -21.40
CA HIS A 140 3.67 -3.66 -20.81
C HIS A 140 4.29 -2.75 -21.88
N PRO A 141 4.29 -1.42 -21.70
CA PRO A 141 4.97 -0.52 -22.63
C PRO A 141 6.48 -0.72 -22.59
N LEU A 142 7.15 -0.40 -23.71
CA LEU A 142 8.60 -0.31 -23.74
C LEU A 142 9.06 0.66 -22.66
N THR A 143 9.88 0.16 -21.75
CA THR A 143 10.43 0.93 -20.62
C THR A 143 11.94 0.91 -20.75
N LEU A 144 12.55 2.10 -20.76
CA LEU A 144 13.99 2.28 -20.82
C LEU A 144 14.43 2.97 -19.53
N VAL A 145 15.59 2.56 -19.01
CA VAL A 145 16.19 3.12 -17.79
C VAL A 145 17.48 3.83 -18.21
N PRO A 146 17.42 5.11 -18.59
CA PRO A 146 18.61 5.85 -18.96
C PRO A 146 19.49 6.09 -17.72
N ASP A 147 20.79 5.88 -17.87
CA ASP A 147 21.80 6.07 -16.82
C ASP A 147 22.40 7.50 -16.82
N SER A 148 21.99 8.33 -17.78
CA SER A 148 22.50 9.68 -17.96
C SER A 148 21.50 10.59 -18.70
N PRO A 149 21.58 11.92 -18.50
CA PRO A 149 20.76 12.87 -19.24
C PRO A 149 20.93 12.77 -20.76
N ARG A 150 22.16 12.51 -21.24
CA ARG A 150 22.43 12.32 -22.67
C ARG A 150 21.71 11.08 -23.19
N ARG A 151 21.82 9.95 -22.47
CA ARG A 151 21.13 8.72 -22.87
C ARG A 151 19.62 8.90 -22.92
N ALA A 152 19.05 9.60 -21.94
CA ALA A 152 17.62 9.92 -21.92
C ALA A 152 17.20 10.74 -23.15
N ALA A 153 18.00 11.72 -23.58
CA ALA A 153 17.74 12.52 -24.77
C ALA A 153 17.83 11.69 -26.08
N ASP A 154 18.87 10.85 -26.20
CA ASP A 154 19.05 9.97 -27.35
C ASP A 154 17.88 8.97 -27.47
N ASP A 155 17.46 8.39 -26.34
CA ASP A 155 16.30 7.49 -26.28
C ASP A 155 14.99 8.22 -26.63
N ALA A 156 14.82 9.47 -26.18
CA ALA A 156 13.64 10.26 -26.53
C ALA A 156 13.56 10.59 -28.03
N GLN A 157 14.70 10.92 -28.66
CA GLN A 157 14.77 11.13 -30.11
C GLN A 157 14.47 9.84 -30.89
N ARG A 158 15.01 8.71 -30.42
CA ARG A 158 14.82 7.40 -31.05
C ARG A 158 13.36 6.91 -30.98
N LEU A 159 12.70 7.10 -29.84
CA LEU A 159 11.32 6.62 -29.64
C LEU A 159 10.25 7.57 -30.17
N GLY A 160 10.57 8.87 -30.29
CA GLY A 160 9.61 9.90 -30.69
C GLY A 160 8.67 10.30 -29.55
N LEU A 161 8.11 11.51 -29.65
CA LEU A 161 7.21 12.08 -28.65
C LEU A 161 5.73 11.82 -29.01
N PRO A 162 4.82 11.74 -28.01
CA PRO A 162 5.04 11.97 -26.58
C PRO A 162 5.59 10.75 -25.82
N LEU A 163 6.36 11.03 -24.76
CA LEU A 163 6.87 10.05 -23.80
C LEU A 163 6.50 10.45 -22.37
N VAL A 164 6.56 9.50 -21.45
CA VAL A 164 6.30 9.72 -20.02
C VAL A 164 7.57 9.43 -19.22
N ALA A 165 8.13 10.45 -18.59
CA ALA A 165 9.20 10.28 -17.60
C ALA A 165 8.60 9.95 -16.22
N LYS A 166 9.20 8.99 -15.52
CA LYS A 166 8.85 8.56 -14.16
C LYS A 166 10.14 8.37 -13.35
N TRP A 167 10.04 8.61 -12.04
CA TRP A 167 11.08 8.37 -11.04
C TRP A 167 10.54 7.40 -9.99
#